data_AF-A0A3A9C8N2-F1
#
_entry.id   AF-A0A3A9C8N2-F1
#
_cell.length_a   1.000
_cell.length_b   1.000
_cell.length_c   1.000
_cell.angle_alpha   90.00
_cell.angle_beta   90.00
_cell.angle_gamma   90.00
#
_symmetry.space_group_name_H-M   'P 1'
#
loop_
_entity.id
_entity.type
_entity.pdbx_description
1 polymer ?
#
loop_
_entity_poly.entity_id
_entity_poly.type
_entity_poly.pdbx_seq_one_letter_code
_entity_poly.pdbx_strand_id
1 'polypeptide(L)'
;MNIDYSQFYRGTTNIPSYGSGAYKKDTLVKYEFSTTDEHGNKIMDKMSREETLQAMKDIRSQYGDAVIVEFSGDGMAALVEGKKGSMVPENQEAIEARNAAFQKDIVQIDKTLSDLPAYSGMYGADKAVASALENCSKEEQGFVYDIIRQNFLVGNSGSMTEEERQANISLGMKKAEYAAQNFIPEDSREAFLEAMESIAKLAGAGTADSSGNMDYGVAKARYLGHGSGLVQTTSALDMMRTMDKDAYAEYQKMGQNDDGGLSSLKYLTNWYAGAVKKDPSMVDTYEKQSEEYVEKNVKDRELDTTFADIKTESMAAFLESLKLFQSNHPNFLSSIINRELASKFWY
;
A
#
# COMPACT_ATOMS: atom_id res chain seq x y z
N MET A 1 -26.94 46.32 21.74
CA MET A 1 -28.04 46.79 20.86
C MET A 1 -28.36 45.59 19.98
N ASN A 2 -29.48 44.90 20.19
CA ASN A 2 -29.83 43.73 19.38
C ASN A 2 -30.46 44.27 18.10
N ILE A 3 -29.70 44.29 17.01
CA ILE A 3 -30.22 44.67 15.70
C ILE A 3 -31.16 43.54 15.26
N ASP A 4 -32.41 43.88 14.94
CA ASP A 4 -33.38 42.89 14.47
C ASP A 4 -33.16 42.62 12.97
N TYR A 5 -32.73 41.40 12.66
CA TYR A 5 -32.44 40.96 11.29
C TYR A 5 -33.60 40.17 10.66
N SER A 6 -34.76 40.07 11.33
CA SER A 6 -35.92 39.31 10.86
C SER A 6 -36.42 39.73 9.49
N GLN A 7 -36.29 41.01 9.12
CA GLN A 7 -36.65 41.53 7.80
C GLN A 7 -35.85 40.92 6.63
N PHE A 8 -34.67 40.36 6.92
CA PHE A 8 -33.79 39.72 5.93
C PHE A 8 -33.99 38.20 5.87
N TYR A 9 -34.83 37.62 6.72
CA TYR A 9 -35.12 36.19 6.72
C TYR A 9 -35.94 35.81 5.48
N ARG A 10 -35.59 34.69 4.84
CA ARG A 10 -36.24 34.18 3.61
C ARG A 10 -36.82 32.78 3.73
N GLY A 11 -36.64 32.14 4.88
CA GLY A 11 -37.23 30.84 5.17
C GLY A 11 -36.24 29.81 5.69
N THR A 12 -36.79 28.68 6.14
CA THR A 12 -36.04 27.51 6.60
C THR A 12 -36.47 26.31 5.77
N THR A 13 -35.50 25.50 5.34
CA THR A 13 -35.71 24.30 4.53
C THR A 13 -34.92 23.13 5.10
N ASN A 14 -35.50 21.93 5.08
CA ASN A 14 -34.79 20.71 5.45
C ASN A 14 -33.90 20.26 4.28
N ILE A 15 -32.67 19.86 4.58
CA ILE A 15 -31.69 19.40 3.59
C ILE A 15 -31.34 17.92 3.82
N PRO A 16 -30.94 17.18 2.77
CA PRO A 16 -30.29 15.89 2.93
C PRO A 16 -29.10 16.06 3.88
N SER A 17 -29.08 15.26 4.95
CA SER A 17 -28.15 15.38 6.07
C SER A 17 -26.69 15.62 5.63
N TYR A 18 -26.10 16.72 6.07
CA TYR A 18 -24.70 17.05 5.86
C TYR A 18 -23.89 16.73 7.14
N GLY A 19 -22.82 15.94 7.00
CA GLY A 19 -22.01 15.46 8.13
C GLY A 19 -22.54 14.17 8.80
N SER A 20 -21.73 13.57 9.69
CA SER A 20 -22.06 12.35 10.43
C SER A 20 -21.85 12.52 11.94
N GLY A 21 -22.56 11.72 12.75
CA GLY A 21 -22.44 11.74 14.22
C GLY A 21 -23.02 13.00 14.88
N ALA A 22 -22.38 13.48 15.95
CA ALA A 22 -22.85 14.62 16.76
C ALA A 22 -22.85 15.98 16.03
N TYR A 23 -22.27 16.06 14.82
CA TYR A 23 -22.19 17.26 13.98
C TYR A 23 -23.14 17.21 12.77
N LYS A 24 -24.11 16.31 12.80
CA LYS A 24 -25.12 16.17 11.74
C LYS A 24 -25.93 17.47 11.62
N LYS A 25 -25.98 18.02 10.40
CA LYS A 25 -26.82 19.19 10.07
C LYS A 25 -27.87 18.81 9.04
N ASP A 26 -29.13 19.04 9.36
CA ASP A 26 -30.28 18.69 8.51
C ASP A 26 -31.23 19.86 8.24
N THR A 27 -30.94 21.03 8.81
CA THR A 27 -31.75 22.24 8.69
C THR A 27 -30.94 23.39 8.10
N LEU A 28 -31.48 24.02 7.05
CA LEU A 28 -30.89 25.18 6.37
C LEU A 28 -31.78 26.41 6.52
N VAL A 29 -31.24 27.50 7.06
CA VAL A 29 -31.91 28.78 7.24
C VAL A 29 -31.32 29.81 6.30
N LYS A 30 -32.15 30.60 5.62
CA LYS A 30 -31.71 31.56 4.61
C LYS A 30 -31.99 33.01 5.00
N TYR A 31 -30.97 33.84 4.86
CA TYR A 31 -31.07 35.30 5.00
C TYR A 31 -30.53 35.99 3.74
N GLU A 32 -31.25 36.99 3.25
CA GLU A 32 -30.91 37.75 2.06
C GLU A 32 -30.87 39.24 2.35
N PHE A 33 -29.70 39.84 2.09
CA PHE A 33 -29.41 41.25 2.31
C PHE A 33 -29.21 41.94 0.96
N SER A 34 -30.30 42.42 0.36
CA SER A 34 -30.28 43.12 -0.93
C SER A 34 -30.33 44.64 -0.72
N THR A 35 -29.54 45.40 -1.49
CA THR A 35 -29.55 46.88 -1.41
C THR A 35 -30.76 47.51 -2.10
N THR A 36 -31.40 46.76 -3.00
CA THR A 36 -32.59 47.16 -3.75
C THR A 36 -33.73 46.14 -3.64
N ASP A 37 -34.98 46.60 -3.73
CA ASP A 37 -36.15 45.74 -3.89
C ASP A 37 -36.29 45.21 -5.33
N GLU A 38 -37.29 44.35 -5.56
CA GLU A 38 -37.62 43.78 -6.88
C GLU A 38 -37.97 44.84 -7.94
N HIS A 39 -38.29 46.08 -7.53
CA HIS A 39 -38.64 47.20 -8.40
C HIS A 39 -37.46 48.17 -8.60
N GLY A 40 -36.28 47.87 -8.06
CA GLY A 40 -35.06 48.67 -8.18
C GLY A 40 -34.98 49.85 -7.22
N ASN A 41 -35.89 49.96 -6.24
CA ASN A 41 -35.83 51.02 -5.23
C ASN A 41 -34.82 50.63 -4.14
N LYS A 42 -34.08 51.64 -3.65
CA LYS A 42 -33.09 51.44 -2.59
C LYS A 42 -33.78 51.13 -1.26
N ILE A 43 -33.49 49.95 -0.70
CA ILE A 43 -34.07 49.48 0.58
C ILE A 43 -33.06 49.51 1.73
N MET A 44 -31.76 49.42 1.46
CA MET A 44 -30.72 49.58 2.47
C MET A 44 -29.40 50.04 1.87
N ASP A 45 -28.57 50.69 2.69
CA ASP A 45 -27.17 50.93 2.36
C ASP A 45 -26.35 49.64 2.49
N LYS A 46 -25.29 49.56 1.69
CA LYS A 46 -24.35 48.44 1.74
C LYS A 46 -23.59 48.48 3.07
N MET A 47 -23.60 47.39 3.81
CA MET A 47 -22.89 47.26 5.07
C MET A 47 -21.37 47.22 4.85
N SER A 48 -20.61 47.77 5.80
CA SER A 48 -19.16 47.59 5.86
C SER A 48 -18.78 46.13 6.16
N ARG A 49 -17.49 45.80 6.04
CA ARG A 49 -16.98 44.45 6.30
C ARG A 49 -17.15 44.04 7.76
N GLU A 50 -16.88 44.95 8.70
CA GLU A 50 -17.05 44.71 10.13
C GLU A 50 -18.52 44.51 10.49
N GLU A 51 -19.42 45.34 9.94
CA GLU A 51 -20.87 45.22 10.15
C GLU A 51 -21.43 43.91 9.58
N THR A 52 -20.96 43.52 8.40
CA THR A 52 -21.31 42.24 7.76
C THR A 52 -20.93 41.04 8.66
N LEU A 53 -19.70 41.04 9.20
CA LEU A 53 -19.22 39.95 10.04
C LEU A 53 -19.94 39.90 11.38
N GLN A 54 -20.25 41.06 11.95
CA GLN A 54 -21.03 41.15 13.19
C GLN A 54 -22.46 40.64 12.97
N ALA A 55 -23.13 41.04 11.89
CA ALA A 55 -24.46 40.56 11.54
C ALA A 55 -24.48 39.03 11.33
N MET A 56 -23.49 38.47 10.63
CA MET A 56 -23.38 37.02 10.47
C MET A 56 -23.22 36.29 11.80
N LYS A 57 -22.40 36.84 12.72
CA LYS A 57 -22.17 36.26 14.04
C LYS A 57 -23.43 36.32 14.90
N ASP A 58 -24.10 37.45 14.91
CA ASP A 58 -25.33 37.66 15.69
C ASP A 58 -26.44 36.72 15.21
N ILE A 59 -26.64 36.60 13.90
CA ILE A 59 -27.66 35.70 13.33
C ILE A 59 -27.29 34.23 13.58
N ARG A 60 -26.03 33.83 13.35
CA ARG A 60 -25.60 32.44 13.61
C ARG A 60 -25.75 32.06 15.08
N SER A 61 -25.51 32.99 16.00
CA SER A 61 -25.64 32.74 17.44
C SER A 61 -27.08 32.43 17.90
N GLN A 62 -28.08 32.78 17.08
CA GLN A 62 -29.49 32.47 17.37
C GLN A 62 -29.84 31.01 17.06
N TYR A 63 -28.99 30.30 16.32
CA TYR A 63 -29.21 28.92 15.90
C TYR A 63 -28.18 27.98 16.53
N GLY A 64 -28.63 26.78 16.91
CA GLY A 64 -27.74 25.73 17.44
C GLY A 64 -26.86 25.10 16.36
N ASP A 65 -25.86 24.34 16.78
CA ASP A 65 -24.80 23.79 15.90
C ASP A 65 -25.32 22.88 14.77
N ALA A 66 -26.53 22.32 14.91
CA ALA A 66 -27.19 21.47 13.92
C ALA A 66 -27.77 22.22 12.70
N VAL A 67 -27.74 23.56 12.71
CA VAL A 67 -28.32 24.40 11.66
C VAL A 67 -27.23 25.01 10.79
N ILE A 68 -27.46 25.02 9.47
CA ILE A 68 -26.66 25.80 8.52
C ILE A 68 -27.40 27.11 8.26
N VAL A 69 -26.71 28.25 8.40
CA VAL A 69 -27.26 29.56 8.03
C VAL A 69 -26.56 30.05 6.77
N GLU A 70 -27.33 30.22 5.71
CA GLU A 70 -26.91 30.73 4.42
C GLU A 70 -27.22 32.23 4.33
N PHE A 71 -26.22 33.01 3.88
CA PHE A 71 -26.33 34.44 3.66
C PHE A 71 -26.12 34.75 2.19
N SER A 72 -27.05 35.51 1.60
CA SER A 72 -26.98 35.96 0.21
C SER A 72 -27.28 37.47 0.11
N GLY A 73 -27.15 38.02 -1.09
CA GLY A 73 -27.43 39.42 -1.40
C GLY A 73 -26.17 40.31 -1.54
N ASP A 74 -26.36 41.48 -2.15
CA ASP A 74 -25.32 42.44 -2.51
C ASP A 74 -25.04 43.50 -1.41
N GLY A 75 -25.89 43.55 -0.38
CA GLY A 75 -25.77 44.43 0.79
C GLY A 75 -24.68 44.02 1.78
N MET A 76 -24.15 42.80 1.68
CA MET A 76 -23.06 42.28 2.53
C MET A 76 -21.70 42.45 1.84
N ALA A 77 -20.91 43.46 2.24
CA ALA A 77 -19.63 43.75 1.56
C ALA A 77 -18.64 42.58 1.59
N ALA A 78 -18.58 41.79 2.67
CA ALA A 78 -17.66 40.65 2.76
C ALA A 78 -17.98 39.55 1.73
N LEU A 79 -19.23 39.41 1.29
CA LEU A 79 -19.63 38.45 0.25
C LEU A 79 -19.34 38.99 -1.17
N VAL A 80 -19.44 40.31 -1.36
CA VAL A 80 -19.18 40.97 -2.65
C VAL A 80 -17.68 41.07 -2.95
N GLU A 81 -16.85 41.36 -1.94
CA GLU A 81 -15.39 41.44 -2.11
C GLU A 81 -14.72 40.06 -2.17
N GLY A 82 -15.31 39.04 -1.54
CA GLY A 82 -14.88 37.63 -1.67
C GLY A 82 -15.13 37.02 -3.06
N LYS A 83 -15.93 37.67 -3.92
CA LYS A 83 -16.19 37.27 -5.31
C LYS A 83 -15.10 37.67 -6.31
N LYS A 84 -13.99 38.28 -5.88
CA LYS A 84 -12.84 38.56 -6.77
C LYS A 84 -12.00 37.33 -7.15
N GLY A 85 -12.44 36.12 -6.79
CA GLY A 85 -11.69 34.89 -7.07
C GLY A 85 -12.52 33.64 -7.38
N SER A 86 -13.82 33.72 -7.70
CA SER A 86 -14.56 32.49 -8.05
C SER A 86 -15.69 32.70 -9.07
N MET A 87 -15.58 31.94 -10.17
CA MET A 87 -16.59 31.59 -11.16
C MET A 87 -17.25 32.72 -11.97
N VAL A 88 -16.70 32.95 -13.17
CA VAL A 88 -17.54 33.06 -14.37
C VAL A 88 -18.40 31.78 -14.44
N PRO A 89 -19.69 31.82 -14.84
CA PRO A 89 -20.46 30.59 -15.01
C PRO A 89 -19.83 29.79 -16.16
N GLU A 90 -18.93 28.87 -15.85
CA GLU A 90 -18.44 27.87 -16.79
C GLU A 90 -19.63 26.95 -17.10
N ASN A 91 -19.92 26.78 -18.39
CA ASN A 91 -21.02 25.97 -18.87
C ASN A 91 -20.94 24.57 -18.23
N GLN A 92 -22.00 24.12 -17.57
CA GLN A 92 -22.06 22.84 -16.85
C GLN A 92 -21.62 21.67 -17.76
N GLU A 93 -21.95 21.74 -19.05
CA GLU A 93 -21.51 20.78 -20.06
C GLU A 93 -19.99 20.78 -20.29
N ALA A 94 -19.34 21.94 -20.19
CA ALA A 94 -17.88 22.04 -20.30
C ALA A 94 -17.20 21.48 -19.05
N ILE A 95 -17.77 21.67 -17.86
CA ILE A 95 -17.27 21.08 -16.62
C ILE A 95 -17.44 19.56 -16.65
N GLU A 96 -18.59 19.07 -17.09
CA GLU A 96 -18.87 17.63 -17.21
C GLU A 96 -18.01 16.97 -18.29
N ALA A 97 -17.80 17.63 -19.44
CA ALA A 97 -16.89 17.14 -20.48
C ALA A 97 -15.44 17.11 -20.00
N ARG A 98 -15.01 18.13 -19.25
CA ARG A 98 -13.65 18.20 -18.69
C ARG A 98 -13.45 17.20 -17.56
N ASN A 99 -14.47 16.95 -16.73
CA ASN A 99 -14.45 15.90 -15.72
C ASN A 99 -14.52 14.50 -16.33
N ALA A 100 -15.26 14.30 -17.42
CA ALA A 100 -15.30 13.03 -18.15
C ALA A 100 -13.98 12.76 -18.89
N ALA A 101 -13.35 13.80 -19.45
CA ALA A 101 -12.00 13.74 -20.01
C ALA A 101 -10.98 13.44 -18.89
N PHE A 102 -11.06 14.14 -17.77
CA PHE A 102 -10.20 13.90 -16.60
C PHE A 102 -10.41 12.49 -16.03
N GLN A 103 -11.64 11.98 -15.96
CA GLN A 103 -11.94 10.59 -15.56
C GLN A 103 -11.39 9.56 -16.54
N LYS A 104 -11.34 9.86 -17.85
CA LYS A 104 -10.65 9.02 -18.85
C LYS A 104 -9.13 9.06 -18.69
N ASP A 105 -8.58 10.21 -18.28
CA ASP A 105 -7.14 10.41 -18.04
C ASP A 105 -6.69 9.93 -16.65
N ILE A 106 -7.63 9.70 -15.71
CA ILE A 106 -7.39 8.93 -14.49
C ILE A 106 -7.23 7.48 -14.93
N VAL A 107 -6.01 7.14 -15.33
CA VAL A 107 -5.56 5.76 -15.33
C VAL A 107 -5.67 5.30 -13.88
N GLN A 108 -6.54 4.32 -13.61
CA GLN A 108 -6.39 3.52 -12.41
C GLN A 108 -4.97 2.96 -12.46
N ILE A 109 -4.05 3.57 -11.70
CA ILE A 109 -2.77 2.93 -11.41
C ILE A 109 -3.19 1.66 -10.67
N ASP A 110 -3.10 0.53 -11.36
CA ASP A 110 -3.35 -0.76 -10.76
C ASP A 110 -2.41 -0.86 -9.56
N LYS A 111 -2.97 -0.82 -8.35
CA LYS A 111 -2.23 -0.96 -7.09
C LYS A 111 -1.98 -2.43 -6.78
N THR A 112 -1.97 -3.28 -7.80
CA THR A 112 -1.51 -4.64 -7.69
C THR A 112 -0.06 -4.57 -7.26
N LEU A 113 0.20 -4.98 -6.02
CA LEU A 113 1.53 -5.11 -5.41
C LEU A 113 2.42 -6.15 -6.15
N SER A 114 2.00 -6.62 -7.33
CA SER A 114 2.68 -7.65 -8.12
C SER A 114 4.08 -7.22 -8.52
N ASP A 115 4.24 -5.96 -8.93
CA ASP A 115 5.48 -5.47 -9.54
C ASP A 115 6.52 -5.05 -8.49
N LEU A 116 6.15 -5.06 -7.20
CA LEU A 116 7.10 -4.72 -6.14
C LEU A 116 8.08 -5.88 -5.92
N PRO A 117 9.38 -5.58 -5.80
CA PRO A 117 10.37 -6.58 -5.47
C PRO A 117 10.04 -7.35 -4.20
N ALA A 118 10.23 -8.65 -4.27
CA ALA A 118 10.17 -9.56 -3.13
C ALA A 118 11.57 -10.11 -2.88
N TYR A 119 12.05 -9.95 -1.65
CA TYR A 119 13.41 -10.31 -1.28
C TYR A 119 13.41 -11.39 -0.20
N SER A 120 14.34 -12.33 -0.35
CA SER A 120 14.54 -13.45 0.55
C SER A 120 15.30 -13.07 1.82
N GLY A 121 16.10 -12.02 1.78
CA GLY A 121 17.08 -11.71 2.83
C GLY A 121 18.48 -12.24 2.50
N MET A 122 18.61 -13.09 1.48
CA MET A 122 19.90 -13.53 0.95
C MET A 122 20.38 -12.57 -0.12
N TYR A 123 21.18 -11.58 0.28
CA TYR A 123 21.60 -10.48 -0.59
C TYR A 123 22.15 -10.93 -1.95
N GLY A 124 23.02 -11.95 -1.97
CA GLY A 124 23.58 -12.46 -3.22
C GLY A 124 22.51 -12.96 -4.20
N ALA A 125 21.58 -13.80 -3.72
CA ALA A 125 20.49 -14.33 -4.53
C ALA A 125 19.51 -13.22 -4.93
N ASP A 126 19.12 -12.35 -3.99
CA ASP A 126 18.20 -11.23 -4.25
C ASP A 126 18.75 -10.26 -5.29
N LYS A 127 20.05 -9.96 -5.24
CA LYS A 127 20.73 -9.13 -6.22
C LYS A 127 20.83 -9.79 -7.57
N ALA A 128 21.14 -11.09 -7.63
CA ALA A 128 21.18 -11.84 -8.88
C ALA A 128 19.81 -11.85 -9.58
N VAL A 129 18.73 -12.11 -8.84
CA VAL A 129 17.36 -12.03 -9.34
C VAL A 129 17.04 -10.61 -9.84
N ALA A 130 17.31 -9.59 -9.03
CA ALA A 130 17.03 -8.21 -9.43
C ALA A 130 17.83 -7.80 -10.69
N SER A 131 19.09 -8.22 -10.80
CA SER A 131 19.94 -7.91 -11.95
C SER A 131 19.45 -8.59 -13.22
N ALA A 132 19.06 -9.88 -13.14
CA ALA A 132 18.53 -10.62 -14.28
C ALA A 132 17.22 -10.02 -14.82
N LEU A 133 16.45 -9.35 -13.95
CA LEU A 133 15.18 -8.72 -14.26
C LEU A 133 15.28 -7.27 -14.73
N GLU A 134 16.46 -6.66 -14.73
CA GLU A 134 16.65 -5.21 -14.94
C GLU A 134 16.08 -4.70 -16.27
N ASN A 135 16.07 -5.56 -17.30
CA ASN A 135 15.56 -5.25 -18.63
C ASN A 135 14.22 -5.93 -18.96
N CYS A 136 13.62 -6.67 -18.02
CA CYS A 136 12.32 -7.30 -18.22
C CYS A 136 11.17 -6.29 -18.09
N SER A 137 10.04 -6.58 -18.72
CA SER A 137 8.79 -5.84 -18.54
C SER A 137 8.27 -5.94 -17.09
N LYS A 138 7.39 -5.03 -16.69
CA LYS A 138 6.83 -5.04 -15.33
C LYS A 138 6.03 -6.30 -15.04
N GLU A 139 5.33 -6.80 -16.05
CA GLU A 139 4.55 -8.02 -15.99
C GLU A 139 5.45 -9.24 -15.75
N GLU A 140 6.59 -9.33 -16.43
CA GLU A 140 7.59 -10.39 -16.23
C GLU A 140 8.29 -10.28 -14.87
N GLN A 141 8.64 -9.06 -14.45
CA GLN A 141 9.17 -8.81 -13.10
C GLN A 141 8.17 -9.24 -12.04
N GLY A 142 6.91 -8.86 -12.21
CA GLY A 142 5.82 -9.20 -11.31
C GLY A 142 5.61 -10.72 -11.22
N PHE A 143 5.69 -11.43 -12.36
CA PHE A 143 5.64 -12.88 -12.39
C PHE A 143 6.75 -13.52 -11.55
N VAL A 144 7.99 -13.07 -11.69
CA VAL A 144 9.12 -13.62 -10.94
C VAL A 144 9.03 -13.29 -9.45
N TYR A 145 8.69 -12.06 -9.07
CA TYR A 145 8.51 -11.72 -7.67
C TYR A 145 7.28 -12.41 -7.06
N ASP A 146 6.26 -12.72 -7.85
CA ASP A 146 5.14 -13.57 -7.42
C ASP A 146 5.57 -15.00 -7.09
N ILE A 147 6.54 -15.58 -7.80
CA ILE A 147 7.11 -16.89 -7.42
C ILE A 147 7.67 -16.82 -5.99
N ILE A 148 8.45 -15.78 -5.69
CA ILE A 148 9.02 -15.60 -4.35
C ILE A 148 7.91 -15.43 -3.31
N ARG A 149 6.89 -14.59 -3.57
CA ARG A 149 5.82 -14.30 -2.59
C ARG A 149 4.82 -15.44 -2.40
N GLN A 150 4.52 -16.19 -3.45
CA GLN A 150 3.38 -17.12 -3.48
C GLN A 150 3.78 -18.60 -3.47
N ASN A 151 5.00 -18.91 -3.92
CA ASN A 151 5.50 -20.28 -4.00
C ASN A 151 6.60 -20.55 -2.95
N PHE A 152 7.56 -19.64 -2.81
CA PHE A 152 8.71 -19.84 -1.92
C PHE A 152 8.44 -19.34 -0.49
N LEU A 153 8.33 -18.02 -0.31
CA LEU A 153 8.32 -17.35 0.98
C LEU A 153 6.91 -16.94 1.40
N VAL A 154 6.00 -17.91 1.45
CA VAL A 154 4.62 -17.70 1.89
C VAL A 154 4.58 -17.23 3.35
N GLY A 155 3.82 -16.17 3.63
CA GLY A 155 3.76 -15.63 5.00
C GLY A 155 3.05 -16.56 6.00
N ASN A 156 2.07 -17.34 5.52
CA ASN A 156 1.31 -18.28 6.33
C ASN A 156 0.99 -19.55 5.52
N SER A 157 1.23 -20.71 6.10
CA SER A 157 0.99 -22.05 5.53
C SER A 157 -0.18 -22.78 6.17
N GLY A 158 -1.01 -22.13 7.00
CA GLY A 158 -2.10 -22.78 7.74
C GLY A 158 -3.18 -23.42 6.86
N SER A 159 -3.22 -23.12 5.57
CA SER A 159 -4.12 -23.71 4.58
C SER A 159 -3.53 -24.87 3.78
N MET A 160 -2.29 -25.30 4.06
CA MET A 160 -1.59 -26.38 3.34
C MET A 160 -0.86 -27.30 4.30
N THR A 161 -0.70 -28.57 3.94
CA THR A 161 0.20 -29.48 4.67
C THR A 161 1.67 -29.16 4.37
N GLU A 162 2.61 -29.76 5.11
CA GLU A 162 4.03 -29.59 4.82
C GLU A 162 4.40 -30.20 3.46
N GLU A 163 3.80 -31.34 3.10
CA GLU A 163 3.98 -31.97 1.78
C GLU A 163 3.47 -31.04 0.66
N GLU A 164 2.29 -30.45 0.85
CA GLU A 164 1.74 -29.46 -0.07
C GLU A 164 2.62 -28.20 -0.17
N ARG A 165 3.20 -27.76 0.95
CA ARG A 165 4.11 -26.60 0.97
C ARG A 165 5.40 -26.89 0.19
N GLN A 166 6.01 -28.06 0.38
CA GLN A 166 7.21 -28.47 -0.38
C GLN A 166 6.89 -28.62 -1.87
N ALA A 167 5.74 -29.21 -2.22
CA ALA A 167 5.30 -29.28 -3.61
C ALA A 167 5.00 -27.89 -4.21
N ASN A 168 4.50 -26.94 -3.44
CA ASN A 168 4.30 -25.56 -3.89
C ASN A 168 5.64 -24.86 -4.21
N ILE A 169 6.70 -25.16 -3.46
CA ILE A 169 8.06 -24.70 -3.77
C ILE A 169 8.54 -25.34 -5.08
N SER A 170 8.29 -26.64 -5.27
CA SER A 170 8.60 -27.36 -6.52
C SER A 170 7.89 -26.71 -7.74
N LEU A 171 6.62 -26.33 -7.60
CA LEU A 171 5.90 -25.56 -8.62
C LEU A 171 6.55 -24.19 -8.88
N GLY A 172 6.99 -23.50 -7.82
CA GLY A 172 7.72 -22.25 -7.94
C GLY A 172 9.01 -22.38 -8.76
N MET A 173 9.77 -23.46 -8.58
CA MET A 173 10.96 -23.75 -9.38
C MET A 173 10.61 -23.97 -10.86
N LYS A 174 9.51 -24.65 -11.17
CA LYS A 174 9.06 -24.80 -12.56
C LYS A 174 8.63 -23.49 -13.20
N LYS A 175 8.02 -22.59 -12.42
CA LYS A 175 7.76 -21.22 -12.87
C LYS A 175 9.05 -20.43 -13.10
N ALA A 176 10.08 -20.64 -12.27
CA ALA A 176 11.39 -20.02 -12.45
C ALA A 176 12.10 -20.54 -13.71
N GLU A 177 12.05 -21.84 -13.97
CA GLU A 177 12.53 -22.45 -15.23
C GLU A 177 11.83 -21.86 -16.45
N TYR A 178 10.50 -21.71 -16.40
CA TYR A 178 9.73 -21.05 -17.45
C TYR A 178 10.19 -19.60 -17.66
N ALA A 179 10.34 -18.82 -16.57
CA ALA A 179 10.84 -17.45 -16.66
C ALA A 179 12.25 -17.37 -17.26
N ALA A 180 13.14 -18.27 -16.85
CA ALA A 180 14.51 -18.32 -17.38
C ALA A 180 14.53 -18.53 -18.89
N GLN A 181 13.70 -19.45 -19.40
CA GLN A 181 13.64 -19.76 -20.83
C GLN A 181 13.01 -18.64 -21.67
N ASN A 182 12.01 -17.95 -21.13
CA ASN A 182 11.16 -17.05 -21.91
C ASN A 182 11.46 -15.56 -21.71
N PHE A 183 11.96 -15.14 -20.53
CA PHE A 183 12.12 -13.73 -20.16
C PHE A 183 13.58 -13.34 -19.93
N ILE A 184 14.36 -14.24 -19.34
CA ILE A 184 15.72 -13.93 -18.89
C ILE A 184 16.72 -14.07 -20.06
N PRO A 185 17.61 -13.08 -20.26
CA PRO A 185 18.71 -13.16 -21.21
C PRO A 185 19.57 -14.39 -20.99
N GLU A 186 20.00 -15.04 -22.07
CA GLU A 186 20.68 -16.35 -22.05
C GLU A 186 21.93 -16.37 -21.15
N ASP A 187 22.71 -15.30 -21.16
CA ASP A 187 23.91 -15.11 -20.35
C ASP A 187 23.64 -14.97 -18.84
N SER A 188 22.39 -14.65 -18.47
CA SER A 188 21.96 -14.44 -17.09
C SER A 188 21.11 -15.60 -16.54
N ARG A 189 20.72 -16.57 -17.37
CA ARG A 189 19.82 -17.67 -17.00
C ARG A 189 20.35 -18.55 -15.88
N GLU A 190 21.62 -18.93 -15.97
CA GLU A 190 22.26 -19.82 -14.98
C GLU A 190 22.28 -19.14 -13.60
N ALA A 191 22.84 -17.92 -13.52
CA ALA A 191 22.88 -17.14 -12.29
C ALA A 191 21.48 -16.86 -11.71
N PHE A 192 20.50 -16.60 -12.58
CA PHE A 192 19.10 -16.44 -12.17
C PHE A 192 18.53 -17.72 -11.55
N LEU A 193 18.72 -18.88 -12.19
CA LEU A 193 18.20 -20.15 -11.70
C LEU A 193 18.90 -20.59 -10.41
N GLU A 194 20.22 -20.42 -10.29
CA GLU A 194 20.96 -20.68 -9.05
C GLU A 194 20.46 -19.81 -7.89
N ALA A 195 20.14 -18.53 -8.17
CA ALA A 195 19.58 -17.63 -7.19
C ALA A 195 18.16 -18.05 -6.77
N MET A 196 17.29 -18.39 -7.73
CA MET A 196 15.94 -18.88 -7.45
C MET A 196 15.97 -20.21 -6.69
N GLU A 197 16.89 -21.12 -7.03
CA GLU A 197 17.11 -22.38 -6.32
C GLU A 197 17.56 -22.12 -4.87
N SER A 198 18.48 -21.19 -4.65
CA SER A 198 18.91 -20.80 -3.30
C SER A 198 17.72 -20.31 -2.46
N ILE A 199 16.87 -19.46 -3.04
CA ILE A 199 15.64 -18.95 -2.38
C ILE A 199 14.64 -20.09 -2.14
N ALA A 200 14.48 -21.02 -3.07
CA ALA A 200 13.64 -22.19 -2.91
C ALA A 200 14.15 -23.11 -1.79
N LYS A 201 15.47 -23.29 -1.66
CA LYS A 201 16.07 -24.08 -0.56
C LYS A 201 15.83 -23.39 0.79
N LEU A 202 15.96 -22.07 0.84
CA LEU A 202 15.63 -21.28 2.02
C LEU A 202 14.15 -21.47 2.40
N ALA A 203 13.27 -21.36 1.41
CA ALA A 203 11.85 -21.62 1.60
C ALA A 203 11.60 -23.02 2.14
N GLY A 204 12.28 -24.03 1.60
CA GLY A 204 12.20 -25.41 2.05
C GLY A 204 12.58 -25.56 3.52
N ALA A 205 13.63 -24.86 3.97
CA ALA A 205 14.13 -24.88 5.34
C ALA A 205 13.24 -24.14 6.36
N GLY A 206 12.29 -23.32 5.90
CA GLY A 206 11.40 -22.55 6.75
C GLY A 206 10.52 -23.43 7.64
N THR A 207 10.21 -22.90 8.83
CA THR A 207 9.38 -23.57 9.84
C THR A 207 8.10 -22.78 10.11
N ALA A 208 6.98 -23.46 10.29
CA ALA A 208 5.72 -22.84 10.65
C ALA A 208 5.51 -22.86 12.17
N ASP A 209 4.96 -21.78 12.73
CA ASP A 209 4.43 -21.78 14.09
C ASP A 209 3.07 -22.51 14.19
N SER A 210 2.49 -22.60 15.40
CA SER A 210 1.19 -23.27 15.61
C SER A 210 0.00 -22.60 14.91
N SER A 211 0.17 -21.35 14.47
CA SER A 211 -0.82 -20.59 13.69
C SER A 211 -0.52 -20.64 12.18
N GLY A 212 0.50 -21.39 11.77
CA GLY A 212 0.94 -21.52 10.39
C GLY A 212 1.80 -20.35 9.90
N ASN A 213 2.22 -19.40 10.74
CA ASN A 213 3.09 -18.31 10.28
C ASN A 213 4.50 -18.84 10.03
N MET A 214 5.09 -18.46 8.89
CA MET A 214 6.40 -18.95 8.49
C MET A 214 7.54 -18.11 9.06
N ASP A 215 8.57 -18.81 9.53
CA ASP A 215 9.89 -18.26 9.85
C ASP A 215 10.93 -18.95 8.96
N TYR A 216 11.76 -18.16 8.28
CA TYR A 216 12.80 -18.62 7.36
C TYR A 216 14.21 -18.45 7.93
N GLY A 217 14.35 -18.03 9.18
CA GLY A 217 15.64 -18.00 9.90
C GLY A 217 16.65 -16.96 9.41
N VAL A 218 16.31 -16.16 8.41
CA VAL A 218 17.14 -15.07 7.88
C VAL A 218 16.62 -13.70 8.32
N ALA A 219 17.55 -12.78 8.53
CA ALA A 219 17.28 -11.40 8.91
C ALA A 219 16.39 -10.68 7.88
N LYS A 220 15.49 -9.83 8.38
CA LYS A 220 14.69 -8.95 7.53
C LYS A 220 15.52 -7.76 7.08
N ALA A 221 16.33 -7.97 6.06
CA ALA A 221 17.15 -6.93 5.46
C ALA A 221 16.29 -5.85 4.77
N ARG A 222 16.85 -4.65 4.67
CA ARG A 222 16.29 -3.56 3.86
C ARG A 222 17.13 -3.38 2.62
N TYR A 223 16.50 -3.08 1.50
CA TYR A 223 17.19 -2.92 0.23
C TYR A 223 17.03 -1.49 -0.29
N LEU A 224 18.09 -0.96 -0.88
CA LEU A 224 18.13 0.30 -1.60
C LEU A 224 18.54 0.04 -3.04
N GLY A 225 18.06 0.88 -3.96
CA GLY A 225 18.33 0.73 -5.39
C GLY A 225 17.44 -0.30 -6.08
N HIS A 226 17.79 -0.62 -7.32
CA HIS A 226 17.11 -1.59 -8.18
C HIS A 226 18.14 -2.31 -9.05
N GLY A 227 17.76 -3.46 -9.61
CA GLY A 227 18.59 -4.19 -10.58
C GLY A 227 19.99 -4.51 -10.05
N SER A 228 20.99 -4.32 -10.91
CA SER A 228 22.41 -4.45 -10.57
C SER A 228 22.90 -3.48 -9.47
N GLY A 229 22.21 -2.36 -9.28
CA GLY A 229 22.49 -1.35 -8.26
C GLY A 229 21.95 -1.67 -6.86
N LEU A 230 21.40 -2.87 -6.64
CA LEU A 230 20.81 -3.26 -5.36
C LEU A 230 21.87 -3.32 -4.24
N VAL A 231 21.56 -2.66 -3.12
CA VAL A 231 22.39 -2.60 -1.92
C VAL A 231 21.56 -3.05 -0.71
N GLN A 232 22.09 -4.03 0.04
CA GLN A 232 21.52 -4.44 1.31
C GLN A 232 21.91 -3.45 2.41
N THR A 233 20.97 -3.18 3.31
CA THR A 233 21.16 -2.38 4.51
C THR A 233 20.60 -3.13 5.71
N THR A 234 21.31 -3.04 6.84
CA THR A 234 20.90 -3.66 8.09
C THR A 234 19.63 -3.01 8.63
N SER A 235 18.64 -3.82 8.99
CA SER A 235 17.44 -3.31 9.64
C SER A 235 17.69 -3.13 11.14
N ALA A 236 17.95 -1.89 11.57
CA ALA A 236 18.15 -1.58 13.00
C ALA A 236 16.97 -2.03 13.88
N LEU A 237 15.74 -1.99 13.34
CA LEU A 237 14.54 -2.45 14.05
C LEU A 237 14.54 -3.97 14.24
N ASP A 238 14.94 -4.72 13.20
CA ASP A 238 15.00 -6.17 13.29
C ASP A 238 16.16 -6.61 14.19
N MET A 239 17.29 -5.92 14.12
CA MET A 239 18.42 -6.10 15.04
C MET A 239 18.02 -5.86 16.50
N MET A 240 17.25 -4.80 16.78
CA MET A 240 16.68 -4.57 18.12
C MET A 240 15.78 -5.73 18.54
N ARG A 241 14.88 -6.17 17.65
CA ARG A 241 13.97 -7.30 17.90
C ARG A 241 14.70 -8.61 18.24
N THR A 242 15.82 -8.90 17.57
CA THR A 242 16.56 -10.16 17.74
C THR A 242 17.55 -10.10 18.90
N MET A 243 18.25 -8.98 19.08
CA MET A 243 19.35 -8.86 20.03
C MET A 243 18.98 -8.17 21.35
N ASP A 244 17.90 -7.38 21.38
CA ASP A 244 17.47 -6.61 22.55
C ASP A 244 15.94 -6.56 22.67
N LYS A 245 15.37 -7.70 23.08
CA LYS A 245 13.92 -7.90 23.18
C LYS A 245 13.24 -6.89 24.13
N ASP A 246 13.94 -6.46 25.17
CA ASP A 246 13.42 -5.49 26.13
C ASP A 246 13.31 -4.10 25.49
N ALA A 247 14.35 -3.66 24.79
CA ALA A 247 14.30 -2.41 24.02
C ALA A 247 13.23 -2.46 22.92
N TYR A 248 13.07 -3.62 22.25
CA TYR A 248 12.01 -3.79 21.26
C TYR A 248 10.61 -3.67 21.86
N ALA A 249 10.37 -4.25 23.05
CA ALA A 249 9.10 -4.11 23.74
C ALA A 249 8.81 -2.65 24.17
N GLU A 250 9.82 -1.89 24.55
CA GLU A 250 9.70 -0.45 24.81
C GLU A 250 9.40 0.33 23.53
N TYR A 251 10.11 0.05 22.44
CA TYR A 251 9.87 0.64 21.13
C TYR A 251 8.40 0.43 20.69
N GLN A 252 7.86 -0.77 20.86
CA GLN A 252 6.47 -1.08 20.52
C GLN A 252 5.44 -0.27 21.33
N LYS A 253 5.71 -0.02 22.61
CA LYS A 253 4.84 0.83 23.46
C LYS A 253 4.85 2.28 22.99
N MET A 254 6.01 2.79 22.57
CA MET A 254 6.14 4.17 22.08
C MET A 254 5.43 4.42 20.74
N GLY A 255 5.28 3.39 19.91
CA GLY A 255 4.53 3.48 18.65
C GLY A 255 3.02 3.68 18.83
N GLN A 256 2.50 3.60 20.06
CA GLN A 256 1.09 3.88 20.40
C GLN A 256 0.83 5.36 20.73
N ASN A 257 1.87 6.20 20.71
CA ASN A 257 1.74 7.63 20.97
C ASN A 257 1.18 8.36 19.73
N ASP A 258 0.36 9.38 19.96
CA ASP A 258 -0.25 10.21 18.91
C ASP A 258 0.70 11.33 18.44
N ASP A 259 1.96 10.98 18.17
CA ASP A 259 3.04 11.91 17.79
C ASP A 259 3.58 11.67 16.37
N GLY A 260 2.84 10.89 15.58
CA GLY A 260 3.26 10.51 14.23
C GLY A 260 4.47 9.58 14.17
N GLY A 261 4.84 8.93 15.29
CA GLY A 261 5.95 7.97 15.36
C GLY A 261 7.32 8.61 15.62
N LEU A 262 7.37 9.91 15.94
CA LEU A 262 8.62 10.62 16.20
C LEU A 262 9.35 10.07 17.43
N SER A 263 8.62 9.73 18.49
CA SER A 263 9.18 9.10 19.69
C SER A 263 9.80 7.75 19.38
N SER A 264 9.10 6.89 18.62
CA SER A 264 9.63 5.58 18.22
C SER A 264 10.89 5.70 17.35
N LEU A 265 10.91 6.66 16.40
CA LEU A 265 12.07 6.91 15.55
C LEU A 265 13.27 7.40 16.36
N LYS A 266 13.04 8.35 17.29
CA LYS A 266 14.08 8.87 18.17
C LYS A 266 14.64 7.77 19.08
N TYR A 267 13.77 6.93 19.62
CA TYR A 267 14.18 5.80 20.46
C TYR A 267 15.05 4.81 19.68
N LEU A 268 14.60 4.36 18.50
CA LEU A 268 15.35 3.45 17.64
C LEU A 268 16.74 4.00 17.28
N THR A 269 16.81 5.29 16.91
CA THR A 269 18.08 5.94 16.54
C THR A 269 19.04 6.02 17.72
N ASN A 270 18.54 6.40 18.91
CA ASN A 270 19.36 6.49 20.12
C ASN A 270 19.83 5.10 20.58
N TRP A 271 18.95 4.11 20.53
CA TRP A 271 19.30 2.73 20.84
C TRP A 271 20.41 2.23 19.92
N TYR A 272 20.25 2.39 18.60
CA TYR A 272 21.25 1.94 17.63
C TYR A 272 22.61 2.61 17.86
N ALA A 273 22.63 3.94 18.01
CA ALA A 273 23.86 4.68 18.27
C ALA A 273 24.53 4.26 19.59
N GLY A 274 23.74 4.02 20.64
CA GLY A 274 24.25 3.54 21.93
C GLY A 274 24.77 2.10 21.86
N ALA A 275 24.05 1.23 21.15
CA ALA A 275 24.37 -0.18 21.00
C ALA A 275 25.67 -0.39 20.22
N VAL A 276 25.82 0.25 19.05
CA VAL A 276 27.04 0.20 18.23
C VAL A 276 28.24 0.84 18.96
N LYS A 277 28.01 1.88 19.76
CA LYS A 277 29.09 2.49 20.57
C LYS A 277 29.58 1.55 21.67
N LYS A 278 28.68 0.77 22.27
CA LYS A 278 28.99 -0.19 23.33
C LYS A 278 29.65 -1.45 22.78
N ASP A 279 29.17 -1.92 21.63
CA ASP A 279 29.68 -3.07 20.90
C ASP A 279 29.74 -2.76 19.40
N PRO A 280 30.91 -2.34 18.90
CA PRO A 280 31.10 -2.05 17.48
C PRO A 280 30.88 -3.26 16.55
N SER A 281 30.98 -4.48 17.07
CA SER A 281 30.83 -5.73 16.29
C SER A 281 29.39 -6.27 16.28
N MET A 282 28.46 -5.57 16.92
CA MET A 282 27.06 -6.01 17.02
C MET A 282 26.41 -6.20 15.64
N VAL A 283 26.69 -5.30 14.70
CA VAL A 283 26.13 -5.36 13.34
C VAL A 283 26.65 -6.60 12.62
N ASP A 284 27.97 -6.81 12.61
CA ASP A 284 28.60 -7.98 12.00
C ASP A 284 28.06 -9.28 12.63
N THR A 285 27.90 -9.29 13.96
CA THR A 285 27.36 -10.44 14.70
C THR A 285 25.92 -10.75 14.29
N TYR A 286 25.09 -9.72 14.13
CA TYR A 286 23.71 -9.86 13.68
C TYR A 286 23.63 -10.38 12.24
N GLU A 287 24.42 -9.81 11.33
CA GLU A 287 24.43 -10.20 9.92
C GLU A 287 24.90 -11.64 9.74
N LYS A 288 25.94 -12.04 10.49
CA LYS A 288 26.50 -13.39 10.46
C LYS A 288 25.51 -14.47 10.91
N GLN A 289 24.50 -14.16 11.73
CA GLN A 289 23.48 -15.14 12.13
C GLN A 289 22.71 -15.68 10.92
N SER A 290 22.42 -14.83 9.93
CA SER A 290 21.72 -15.24 8.72
C SER A 290 22.60 -16.10 7.82
N GLU A 291 23.88 -15.74 7.70
CA GLU A 291 24.86 -16.53 6.94
C GLU A 291 25.07 -17.91 7.54
N GLU A 292 25.22 -18.00 8.87
CA GLU A 292 25.36 -19.27 9.58
C GLU A 292 24.10 -20.13 9.46
N TYR A 293 22.91 -19.52 9.48
CA TYR A 293 21.66 -20.24 9.24
C TYR A 293 21.59 -20.81 7.82
N VAL A 294 21.94 -20.01 6.80
CA VAL A 294 21.93 -20.43 5.38
C VAL A 294 22.93 -21.55 5.14
N GLU A 295 24.17 -21.41 5.63
CA GLU A 295 25.20 -22.43 5.47
C GLU A 295 24.78 -23.77 6.10
N LYS A 296 24.14 -23.72 7.28
CA LYS A 296 23.78 -24.94 8.02
C LYS A 296 22.49 -25.61 7.53
N ASN A 297 21.47 -24.84 7.15
CA ASN A 297 20.11 -25.36 6.95
C ASN A 297 19.64 -25.30 5.49
N VAL A 298 20.30 -24.51 4.63
CA VAL A 298 19.82 -24.19 3.29
C VAL A 298 20.70 -24.80 2.20
N LYS A 299 22.01 -24.64 2.28
CA LYS A 299 22.96 -24.94 1.18
C LYS A 299 22.84 -26.35 0.60
N ASP A 300 22.83 -27.36 1.47
CA ASP A 300 22.79 -28.78 1.09
C ASP A 300 21.36 -29.35 1.05
N ARG A 301 20.34 -28.50 1.11
CA ARG A 301 18.95 -28.94 1.15
C ARG A 301 18.50 -29.40 -0.23
N GLU A 302 17.91 -30.59 -0.30
CA GLU A 302 17.24 -31.08 -1.51
C GLU A 302 15.84 -30.45 -1.64
N LEU A 303 15.45 -30.17 -2.89
CA LEU A 303 14.14 -29.64 -3.23
C LEU A 303 13.20 -30.78 -3.62
N ASP A 304 11.93 -30.60 -3.29
CA ASP A 304 10.87 -31.51 -3.71
C ASP A 304 10.74 -31.53 -5.25
N THR A 305 10.41 -32.69 -5.79
CA THR A 305 10.35 -32.95 -7.23
C THR A 305 8.94 -33.28 -7.73
N THR A 306 7.90 -32.99 -6.94
CA THR A 306 6.49 -33.28 -7.29
C THR A 306 6.10 -32.75 -8.67
N PHE A 307 6.61 -31.58 -9.05
CA PHE A 307 6.31 -30.95 -10.35
C PHE A 307 7.43 -31.13 -11.39
N ALA A 308 8.37 -32.08 -11.21
CA ALA A 308 9.51 -32.28 -12.11
C ALA A 308 9.12 -32.46 -13.59
N ASP A 309 7.98 -33.10 -13.84
CA ASP A 309 7.46 -33.40 -15.18
C ASP A 309 6.67 -32.25 -15.83
N ILE A 310 6.52 -31.10 -15.15
CA ILE A 310 5.90 -29.92 -15.75
C ILE A 310 6.80 -29.37 -16.86
N LYS A 311 6.20 -29.19 -18.04
CA LYS A 311 6.84 -28.61 -19.22
C LYS A 311 6.94 -27.09 -19.11
N THR A 312 8.06 -26.54 -19.52
CA THR A 312 8.37 -25.10 -19.36
C THR A 312 8.77 -24.41 -20.67
N GLU A 313 8.76 -25.14 -21.79
CA GLU A 313 9.16 -24.64 -23.10
C GLU A 313 8.20 -23.60 -23.72
N SER A 314 6.94 -23.59 -23.30
CA SER A 314 5.95 -22.62 -23.77
C SER A 314 4.79 -22.50 -22.78
N MET A 315 4.09 -21.37 -22.83
CA MET A 315 2.90 -21.14 -22.01
C MET A 315 1.84 -22.24 -22.19
N ALA A 316 1.58 -22.65 -23.44
CA ALA A 316 0.62 -23.71 -23.73
C ALA A 316 1.04 -25.04 -23.09
N ALA A 317 2.31 -25.43 -23.25
CA ALA A 317 2.84 -26.66 -22.68
C ALA A 317 2.81 -26.66 -21.14
N PHE A 318 3.13 -25.51 -20.52
CA PHE A 318 3.06 -25.32 -19.07
C PHE A 318 1.64 -25.49 -18.54
N LEU A 319 0.67 -24.77 -19.11
CA LEU A 319 -0.73 -24.82 -18.68
C LEU A 319 -1.37 -26.19 -18.94
N GLU A 320 -1.05 -26.84 -20.05
CA GLU A 320 -1.53 -28.21 -20.33
C GLU A 320 -0.97 -29.22 -19.33
N SER A 321 0.32 -29.14 -19.02
CA SER A 321 0.96 -30.03 -18.04
C SER A 321 0.37 -29.82 -16.65
N LEU A 322 0.11 -28.57 -16.26
CA LEU A 322 -0.49 -28.24 -14.97
C LEU A 322 -1.95 -28.72 -14.86
N LYS A 323 -2.74 -28.59 -15.94
CA LYS A 323 -4.10 -29.14 -16.00
C LYS A 323 -4.11 -30.67 -15.95
N LEU A 324 -3.15 -31.32 -16.60
CA LEU A 324 -3.00 -32.77 -16.54
C LEU A 324 -2.66 -33.24 -15.12
N PHE A 325 -1.70 -32.56 -14.48
CA PHE A 325 -1.37 -32.82 -13.06
C PHE A 325 -2.60 -32.66 -12.17
N GLN A 326 -3.34 -31.56 -12.32
CA GLN A 326 -4.57 -31.32 -11.55
C GLN A 326 -5.61 -32.42 -11.76
N SER A 327 -5.79 -32.90 -12.99
CA SER A 327 -6.75 -33.95 -13.29
C SER A 327 -6.40 -35.29 -12.62
N ASN A 328 -5.10 -35.58 -12.50
CA ASN A 328 -4.60 -36.78 -11.82
C ASN A 328 -4.61 -36.62 -10.28
N HIS A 329 -4.55 -35.38 -9.78
CA HIS A 329 -4.47 -35.03 -8.36
C HIS A 329 -5.50 -33.95 -7.96
N PRO A 330 -6.82 -34.20 -8.10
CA PRO A 330 -7.85 -33.15 -8.10
C PRO A 330 -7.95 -32.32 -6.81
N ASN A 331 -7.56 -32.87 -5.66
CA ASN A 331 -7.64 -32.19 -4.37
C ASN A 331 -6.31 -31.58 -3.92
N PHE A 332 -5.18 -32.08 -4.44
CA PHE A 332 -3.85 -31.69 -3.97
C PHE A 332 -3.47 -30.31 -4.50
N LEU A 333 -3.15 -29.37 -3.60
CA LEU A 333 -2.84 -27.97 -3.97
C LEU A 333 -3.90 -27.30 -4.88
N SER A 334 -5.15 -27.78 -4.84
CA SER A 334 -6.19 -27.37 -5.78
C SER A 334 -6.44 -25.86 -5.79
N SER A 335 -6.38 -25.20 -4.64
CA SER A 335 -6.51 -23.74 -4.53
C SER A 335 -5.36 -22.99 -5.21
N ILE A 336 -4.13 -23.46 -5.04
CA ILE A 336 -2.93 -22.86 -5.64
C ILE A 336 -2.92 -23.07 -7.14
N ILE A 337 -3.20 -24.30 -7.59
CA ILE A 337 -3.24 -24.65 -9.02
C ILE A 337 -4.35 -23.89 -9.72
N ASN A 338 -5.55 -23.79 -9.12
CA ASN A 338 -6.65 -23.01 -9.70
C ASN A 338 -6.29 -21.52 -9.80
N ARG A 339 -5.62 -20.96 -8.79
CA ARG A 339 -5.14 -19.57 -8.82
C ARG A 339 -4.14 -19.37 -9.96
N GLU A 340 -3.21 -20.32 -10.13
CA GLU A 340 -2.20 -20.26 -11.19
C GLU A 340 -2.86 -20.33 -12.58
N LEU A 341 -3.77 -21.29 -12.81
CA LEU A 341 -4.49 -21.44 -14.07
C LEU A 341 -5.42 -20.25 -14.39
N ALA A 342 -5.87 -19.52 -13.38
CA ALA A 342 -6.69 -18.32 -13.53
C ALA A 342 -5.88 -17.02 -13.55
N SER A 343 -4.55 -17.09 -13.45
CA SER A 343 -3.70 -15.90 -13.42
C SER A 343 -3.82 -15.12 -14.72
N LYS A 344 -4.03 -13.81 -14.62
CA LYS A 344 -4.10 -12.89 -15.76
C LYS A 344 -2.80 -12.85 -16.57
N PHE A 345 -1.67 -13.24 -15.95
CA PHE A 345 -0.39 -13.29 -16.64
C PHE A 345 -0.43 -14.20 -17.89
N TRP A 346 -1.27 -15.23 -17.87
CA TRP A 346 -1.36 -16.22 -18.93
C TRP A 346 -2.31 -15.85 -20.09
N TYR A 347 -2.99 -14.70 -20.03
CA TYR A 347 -4.10 -14.34 -20.94
C TYR A 347 -4.02 -12.90 -21.44
#